data_AF-A0A1L5KZV9-F1
#
_entry.id   AF-A0A1L5KZV9-F1
#
_cell.length_a   1.000
_cell.length_b   1.000
_cell.length_c   1.000
_cell.angle_alpha   90.00
_cell.angle_beta   90.00
_cell.angle_gamma   90.00
#
_symmetry.space_group_name_H-M   'P 1'
#
loop_
_entity.id
_entity.type
_entity.pdbx_description
1 polymer ?
#
loop_
_entity_poly.entity_id
_entity_poly.type
_entity_poly.pdbx_seq_one_letter_code
_entity_poly.pdbx_strand_id
1 'polypeptide(L)'
;MTTVALMPIAEEADAAVAYAEGTVSWNIKMMLMTQGKSQTALADALGVQRAAISKKIRGSVSWSLADLVRAADFLDTDISTLLDDSLMKQLQGMGNRKATGDTPMASGELLRLGLNQ
;
A
#
# COMPACT_ATOMS: atom_id res chain seq x y z
N MET A 1 -37.45 -7.99 -16.53
CA MET A 1 -36.16 -8.63 -16.84
C MET A 1 -35.08 -7.67 -16.41
N THR A 2 -34.36 -7.99 -15.34
CA THR A 2 -33.22 -7.17 -14.88
C THR A 2 -32.01 -7.64 -15.65
N THR A 3 -31.49 -6.81 -16.56
CA THR A 3 -30.23 -7.04 -17.26
C THR A 3 -29.12 -7.04 -16.21
N VAL A 4 -28.64 -8.23 -15.84
CA VAL A 4 -27.39 -8.36 -15.10
C VAL A 4 -26.29 -7.96 -16.08
N ALA A 5 -25.69 -6.80 -15.87
CA ALA A 5 -24.50 -6.38 -16.59
C ALA A 5 -23.40 -7.41 -16.29
N LEU A 6 -23.16 -8.32 -17.24
CA LEU A 6 -21.98 -9.18 -17.24
C LEU A 6 -20.78 -8.27 -17.42
N MET A 7 -20.11 -7.92 -16.32
CA MET A 7 -18.75 -7.41 -16.38
C MET A 7 -17.93 -8.41 -17.21
N PRO A 8 -17.14 -7.97 -18.21
CA PRO A 8 -16.34 -8.89 -18.99
C PRO A 8 -15.29 -9.52 -18.07
N ILE A 9 -15.17 -10.85 -18.11
CA ILE A 9 -14.22 -11.66 -17.30
C ILE A 9 -12.80 -11.07 -17.31
N ALA A 10 -12.39 -10.43 -18.42
CA ALA A 10 -11.10 -9.77 -18.55
C ALA A 10 -10.92 -8.55 -17.60
N GLU A 11 -11.96 -7.75 -17.36
CA GLU A 11 -11.89 -6.57 -16.49
C GLU A 11 -11.69 -6.97 -15.02
N GLU A 12 -12.32 -8.07 -14.59
CA GLU A 12 -12.12 -8.63 -13.25
C GLU A 12 -10.70 -9.17 -13.07
N ALA A 13 -10.17 -9.85 -14.09
CA ALA A 13 -8.79 -10.33 -14.08
C ALA A 13 -7.77 -9.17 -14.03
N ASP A 14 -7.98 -8.12 -14.83
CA ASP A 14 -7.12 -6.94 -14.83
C ASP A 14 -7.13 -6.21 -13.47
N ALA A 15 -8.30 -6.11 -12.84
CA ALA A 15 -8.43 -5.55 -11.50
C ALA A 15 -7.68 -6.40 -10.44
N ALA A 16 -7.79 -7.72 -10.53
CA ALA A 16 -7.07 -8.64 -9.64
C ALA A 16 -5.55 -8.54 -9.83
N VAL A 17 -5.07 -8.42 -11.07
CA VAL A 17 -3.65 -8.20 -11.38
C VAL A 17 -3.19 -6.87 -10.81
N ALA A 18 -3.91 -5.78 -11.07
CA ALA A 18 -3.56 -4.45 -10.55
C ALA A 18 -3.51 -4.43 -9.01
N TYR A 19 -4.44 -5.13 -8.35
CA TYR A 19 -4.43 -5.30 -6.90
C TYR A 19 -3.19 -6.05 -6.42
N ALA A 20 -2.88 -7.19 -7.02
CA ALA A 20 -1.70 -7.99 -6.67
C ALA A 20 -0.39 -7.20 -6.87
N GLU A 21 -0.24 -6.48 -7.98
CA GLU A 21 0.92 -5.64 -8.24
C GLU A 21 1.03 -4.46 -7.26
N GLY A 22 -0.10 -3.90 -6.83
CA GLY A 22 -0.18 -2.90 -5.77
C GLY A 22 0.33 -3.44 -4.43
N THR A 23 -0.13 -4.63 -4.05
CA THR A 23 0.31 -5.34 -2.84
C THR A 23 1.82 -5.59 -2.84
N VAL A 24 2.35 -6.14 -3.93
CA VAL A 24 3.81 -6.36 -4.11
C VAL A 24 4.57 -5.06 -3.96
N SER A 25 4.14 -4.00 -4.65
CA SER A 25 4.81 -2.70 -4.64
C SER A 25 4.84 -2.10 -3.24
N TRP A 26 3.74 -2.21 -2.50
CA TRP A 26 3.64 -1.73 -1.13
C TRP A 26 4.53 -2.55 -0.19
N ASN A 27 4.48 -3.88 -0.27
CA ASN A 27 5.28 -4.79 0.56
C ASN A 27 6.78 -4.59 0.35
N ILE A 28 7.24 -4.57 -0.91
CA ILE A 28 8.66 -4.31 -1.24
C ILE A 28 9.09 -2.95 -0.68
N LYS A 29 8.27 -1.90 -0.86
CA LYS A 29 8.57 -0.57 -0.33
C LYS A 29 8.72 -0.58 1.20
N MET A 30 7.80 -1.25 1.90
CA MET A 30 7.84 -1.36 3.36
C MET A 30 9.08 -2.10 3.83
N MET A 31 9.37 -3.26 3.23
CA MET A 31 10.54 -4.07 3.59
C MET A 31 11.85 -3.35 3.34
N LEU A 32 11.97 -2.61 2.24
CA LEU A 32 13.14 -1.75 1.99
C LEU A 32 13.33 -0.74 3.13
N MET A 33 12.26 -0.06 3.55
CA MET A 33 12.34 0.92 4.64
C MET A 33 12.71 0.27 5.98
N THR A 34 12.07 -0.86 6.33
CA THR A 34 12.31 -1.53 7.62
C THR A 34 13.68 -2.20 7.69
N GLN A 35 14.21 -2.67 6.56
CA GLN A 35 15.54 -3.27 6.49
C GLN A 35 16.65 -2.24 6.20
N GLY A 36 16.32 -0.95 6.03
CA GLY A 36 17.29 0.10 5.66
C GLY A 36 17.92 -0.10 4.28
N LYS A 37 17.27 -0.84 3.38
CA LYS A 37 17.75 -1.13 2.02
C LYS A 37 17.22 -0.08 1.03
N SER A 38 18.02 0.22 0.01
CA SER A 38 17.67 1.25 -0.98
C SER A 38 17.05 0.65 -2.25
N GLN A 39 16.29 1.47 -2.99
CA GLN A 39 15.83 1.12 -4.34
C GLN A 39 16.98 0.89 -5.32
N THR A 40 18.15 1.50 -5.09
CA THR A 40 19.35 1.27 -5.92
C THR A 40 19.86 -0.15 -5.71
N ALA A 41 19.99 -0.58 -4.45
CA ALA A 41 20.43 -1.94 -4.14
C ALA A 41 19.46 -3.01 -4.67
N LEU A 42 18.15 -2.76 -4.59
CA LEU A 42 17.16 -3.62 -5.24
C LEU A 42 17.32 -3.64 -6.77
N ALA A 43 17.61 -2.49 -7.38
CA ALA A 43 17.84 -2.41 -8.81
C ALA A 43 19.05 -3.23 -9.25
N ASP A 44 20.14 -3.16 -8.48
CA ASP A 44 21.35 -3.96 -8.71
C ASP A 44 21.04 -5.46 -8.63
N ALA A 45 20.27 -5.89 -7.62
CA ALA A 45 19.82 -7.29 -7.48
C ALA A 45 18.92 -7.76 -8.63
N LEU A 46 18.10 -6.88 -9.18
CA LEU A 46 17.22 -7.18 -10.31
C LEU A 46 17.92 -7.06 -11.67
N GLY A 47 19.14 -6.50 -11.71
CA GLY A 47 19.87 -6.24 -12.95
C GLY A 47 19.23 -5.14 -13.80
N VAL A 48 18.58 -4.16 -13.18
CA VAL A 48 17.87 -3.07 -13.86
C VAL A 48 18.29 -1.70 -13.34
N GLN A 49 17.86 -0.63 -14.01
CA GLN A 49 18.09 0.73 -13.52
C GLN A 49 17.17 1.06 -12.34
N ARG A 50 17.66 1.84 -11.37
CA ARG A 50 16.87 2.39 -10.25
C ARG A 50 15.57 3.06 -10.70
N ALA A 51 15.58 3.74 -11.84
CA ALA A 51 14.39 4.37 -12.40
C ALA A 51 13.28 3.36 -12.73
N ALA A 52 13.63 2.15 -13.16
CA ALA A 52 12.66 1.07 -13.39
C ALA A 52 12.02 0.61 -12.08
N ILE A 53 12.81 0.44 -11.02
CA ILE A 53 12.30 0.10 -9.67
C ILE A 53 11.33 1.16 -9.16
N SER A 54 11.67 2.44 -9.31
CA SER A 54 10.78 3.54 -8.93
C SER A 54 9.44 3.52 -9.69
N LYS A 55 9.49 3.24 -10.99
CA LYS A 55 8.27 3.10 -11.82
C LYS A 55 7.42 1.90 -11.41
N LYS A 56 8.04 0.77 -11.08
CA LYS A 56 7.36 -0.43 -10.57
C LYS A 56 6.68 -0.16 -9.22
N ILE A 57 7.41 0.42 -8.26
CA ILE A 57 6.86 0.76 -6.93
C ILE A 57 5.70 1.78 -7.01
N ARG A 58 5.68 2.65 -8.02
CA ARG A 58 4.56 3.57 -8.27
C ARG A 58 3.36 2.90 -8.96
N GLY A 59 3.52 1.67 -9.47
CA GLY A 59 2.48 0.97 -10.24
C GLY A 59 2.38 1.39 -11.70
N SER A 60 3.40 2.05 -12.25
CA SER A 60 3.42 2.46 -13.68
C SER A 60 4.08 1.44 -14.61
N VAL A 61 4.76 0.43 -14.04
CA VAL A 61 5.40 -0.67 -14.75
C VAL A 61 5.08 -1.94 -13.98
N SER A 62 4.63 -2.97 -14.68
CA SER A 62 4.26 -4.27 -14.11
C SER A 62 5.44 -5.00 -13.50
N TRP A 63 5.16 -5.91 -12.56
CA TRP A 63 6.15 -6.83 -12.00
C TRP A 63 6.15 -8.13 -12.80
N SER A 64 7.32 -8.59 -13.23
CA SER A 64 7.47 -9.94 -13.79
C SER A 64 7.70 -10.95 -12.67
N LEU A 65 7.39 -12.23 -12.91
CA LEU A 65 7.72 -13.31 -11.97
C LEU A 65 9.22 -13.33 -11.61
N ALA A 66 10.10 -13.07 -12.59
CA ALA A 66 11.53 -13.02 -12.35
C ALA A 66 11.94 -11.86 -11.44
N ASP A 67 11.23 -10.72 -11.50
CA ASP A 67 11.46 -9.62 -10.56
C ASP A 67 11.06 -10.05 -9.13
N LEU A 68 9.93 -10.76 -8.98
CA LEU A 68 9.47 -11.23 -7.67
C LEU A 68 10.45 -12.21 -7.05
N VAL A 69 10.96 -13.18 -7.83
CA VAL A 69 11.97 -14.15 -7.36
C VAL A 69 13.22 -13.42 -6.85
N ARG A 70 13.75 -12.47 -7.63
CA ARG A 70 14.97 -11.73 -7.26
C ARG A 70 14.74 -10.76 -6.10
N ALA A 71 13.57 -10.13 -6.04
CA ALA A 71 13.23 -9.24 -4.93
C ALA A 71 13.06 -10.02 -3.62
N ALA A 72 12.45 -11.21 -3.68
CA ALA A 72 12.28 -12.08 -2.52
C ALA A 72 13.64 -12.53 -1.97
N ASP A 73 14.54 -13.01 -2.83
CA ASP A 73 15.93 -13.36 -2.48
C ASP A 73 16.68 -12.16 -1.88
N PHE A 74 16.64 -11.00 -2.54
CA PHE A 74 17.28 -9.78 -2.03
C PHE A 74 16.74 -9.32 -0.67
N LEU A 75 15.44 -9.51 -0.41
CA LEU A 75 14.77 -9.09 0.83
C LEU A 75 14.78 -10.17 1.92
N ASP A 76 15.39 -11.33 1.66
CA ASP A 76 15.42 -12.49 2.56
C ASP A 76 14.02 -12.93 2.98
N THR A 77 13.15 -13.16 1.98
CA THR A 77 11.75 -13.56 2.17
C THR A 77 11.25 -14.47 1.04
N ASP A 78 10.00 -14.91 1.14
CA ASP A 78 9.31 -15.71 0.14
C ASP A 78 8.43 -14.85 -0.79
N ILE A 79 8.21 -15.32 -2.03
CA ILE A 79 7.30 -14.65 -2.98
C ILE A 79 5.88 -14.57 -2.43
N SER A 80 5.43 -15.58 -1.68
CA SER A 80 4.11 -15.57 -1.02
C SER A 80 3.97 -14.40 -0.06
N THR A 81 5.03 -14.02 0.65
CA THR A 81 5.04 -12.86 1.55
C THR A 81 4.93 -11.56 0.78
N LEU A 82 5.55 -11.46 -0.40
CA LEU A 82 5.41 -10.28 -1.26
C LEU A 82 3.97 -10.10 -1.77
N LEU A 83 3.23 -11.20 -1.96
CA LEU A 83 1.85 -11.21 -2.43
C LEU A 83 0.80 -11.09 -1.30
N ASP A 84 1.21 -11.23 -0.04
CA ASP A 84 0.29 -11.21 1.09
C ASP A 84 -0.14 -9.77 1.44
N ASP A 85 -1.44 -9.51 1.37
CA ASP A 85 -2.04 -8.21 1.64
C ASP A 85 -2.45 -8.02 3.12
N SER A 86 -2.25 -9.03 3.97
CA SER A 86 -2.71 -9.04 5.36
C SER A 86 -2.19 -7.85 6.16
N LEU A 87 -0.89 -7.55 6.04
CA LEU A 87 -0.27 -6.41 6.72
C LEU A 87 -0.77 -5.06 6.16
N MET A 88 -0.91 -4.96 4.84
CA MET A 88 -1.43 -3.77 4.17
C MET A 88 -2.85 -3.45 4.67
N LYS A 89 -3.73 -4.45 4.68
CA LYS A 89 -5.11 -4.33 5.18
C LYS A 89 -5.15 -3.94 6.64
N GLN A 90 -4.30 -4.55 7.48
CA GLN A 90 -4.24 -4.22 8.91
C GLN A 90 -3.89 -2.74 9.14
N LEU A 91 -2.89 -2.22 8.42
CA LEU A 91 -2.42 -0.85 8.59
C LEU A 91 -3.36 0.19 7.97
N GLN A 92 -3.97 -0.09 6.82
CA GLN A 92 -5.02 0.75 6.25
C GLN A 92 -6.26 0.80 7.17
N GLY A 93 -6.62 -0.33 7.77
CA GLY A 93 -7.70 -0.41 8.76
C GLY A 93 -7.43 0.40 10.04
N MET A 94 -6.17 0.58 10.44
CA MET A 94 -5.81 1.46 11.57
C MET A 94 -5.88 2.94 11.23
N GLY A 95 -5.54 3.34 9.99
CA GLY A 95 -5.64 4.73 9.53
C GLY A 95 -7.08 5.27 9.52
N ASN A 96 -8.05 4.43 9.17
CA ASN A 96 -9.47 4.83 9.09
C ASN A 96 -10.16 4.96 10.46
N ARG A 97 -9.64 4.30 11.52
CA ARG A 97 -10.22 4.39 12.87
C ARG A 97 -9.96 5.72 13.57
N LYS A 98 -8.99 6.52 13.10
CA LYS A 98 -8.65 7.81 13.71
C LYS A 98 -9.54 8.97 13.20
N ALA A 99 -10.39 8.75 12.21
CA ALA A 99 -11.34 9.74 11.69
C ALA A 99 -12.76 9.63 12.30
N THR A 100 -13.01 8.60 13.11
CA THR A 100 -14.26 8.39 13.86
C THR A 100 -13.93 8.31 15.35
N GLY A 101 -13.33 9.39 15.87
CA GLY A 101 -13.17 9.60 17.31
C GLY A 101 -14.12 10.69 17.75
N ASP A 102 -15.13 10.30 18.53
CA ASP A 102 -16.07 11.16 19.24
C ASP A 102 -15.35 12.34 19.90
N THR A 103 -15.46 13.53 19.30
CA THR A 103 -15.24 14.76 20.06
C THR A 103 -16.50 14.97 20.90
N PRO A 104 -16.46 14.94 22.24
CA PRO A 104 -17.56 15.47 23.01
C PRO A 104 -17.58 16.96 22.68
N MET A 105 -18.63 17.40 21.97
CA MET A 105 -18.94 18.81 21.85
C MET A 105 -18.94 19.38 23.26
N ALA A 106 -17.93 20.18 23.60
CA ALA A 106 -17.92 20.93 24.84
C ALA A 106 -19.18 21.78 24.83
N SER A 107 -20.15 21.40 25.66
CA SER A 107 -21.39 22.14 25.87
C SER A 107 -21.02 23.59 26.14
N GLY A 108 -21.51 24.47 25.27
CA GLY A 108 -21.25 25.90 25.34
C GLY A 108 -21.75 26.48 26.64
N GLU A 109 -20.83 26.73 27.57
CA GLU A 109 -20.96 27.80 28.54
C GLU A 109 -19.69 28.64 28.49
N LEU A 110 -19.75 29.69 27.67
CA LEU A 110 -18.83 30.81 27.76
C LEU A 110 -18.95 31.38 29.18
N LEU A 111 -18.05 30.98 30.07
CA LEU A 111 -17.87 31.59 31.37
C LEU A 111 -17.53 33.07 31.14
N ARG A 112 -18.56 33.91 31.31
CA ARG A 112 -18.46 35.37 31.37
C ARG A 112 -17.56 35.70 32.56
N LEU A 113 -16.25 35.81 32.32
CA LEU A 113 -15.34 36.41 33.27
C LEU A 113 -15.70 37.89 33.37
N GLY A 114 -16.39 38.22 34.45
CA GLY A 114 -16.67 39.60 34.84
C GLY A 114 -15.36 40.37 34.94
N LEU A 115 -15.25 41.38 34.09
CA LEU A 115 -14.33 42.50 34.26
C LEU A 115 -14.64 43.15 35.61
N ASN A 116 -13.77 42.93 36.58
CA ASN A 116 -13.76 43.71 37.82
C ASN A 116 -12.81 44.90 37.57
N GLN A 117 -13.38 46.10 37.50
CA GLN A 117 -12.63 47.36 37.68
C GLN A 117 -12.62 47.71 39.15
#